data_AF-A0A261QHK2-F1
#
_entry.id   AF-A0A261QHK2-F1
#
_cell.length_a   1.000
_cell.length_b   1.000
_cell.length_c   1.000
_cell.angle_alpha   90.00
_cell.angle_beta   90.00
_cell.angle_gamma   90.00
#
_symmetry.space_group_name_H-M   'P 1'
#
loop_
_entity.id
_entity.type
_entity.pdbx_description
1 polymer ?
#
loop_
_entity_poly.entity_id
_entity_poly.type
_entity_poly.pdbx_seq_one_letter_code
_entity_poly.pdbx_strand_id
1 'polypeptide(L)'
;MNRGYAGFYKNFYLRSSYEYAYAVYLDYFSIAWGYEDNIYDLGYKKYKPDFFFYDNSGKVEKIVEVKSRDLQAKNNALKILKTIEEKYNIECELISYEELLVMYKELPFSLNFVLQKWINSKNTTINKSAKGELNSHFQMKHSEETKEKIGRNTKRLWTSNSASKNRMIEGLRKSGLSQKGKIKTSREIRSCNKCQKEFAVLVTSTKIYCGQECAGKDAIEIATRAYIRKRKNIHAEIRSFIIQWSKANKELVSKAHFNKIKSTIKPMTDEIFNKFGVKDFRVISKAVFGKDLGRKKLLVFMKKVCDENVC
;
A
#
# COMPACT_ATOMS: atom_id res chain seq x y z
N MET A 1 -5.26 -20.14 15.48
CA MET A 1 -3.97 -20.16 14.74
C MET A 1 -3.53 -18.72 14.50
N ASN A 2 -2.55 -18.21 15.25
CA ASN A 2 -1.93 -16.93 14.92
C ASN A 2 -1.07 -17.12 13.66
N ARG A 3 -1.57 -16.67 12.51
CA ARG A 3 -0.76 -16.59 11.28
C ARG A 3 0.35 -15.57 11.52
N GLY A 4 1.59 -15.91 11.18
CA GLY A 4 2.71 -14.98 11.27
C GLY A 4 2.62 -13.95 10.14
N TYR A 5 2.54 -12.67 10.49
CA TYR A 5 2.51 -11.56 9.53
C TYR A 5 3.89 -10.93 9.39
N ALA A 6 4.32 -10.64 8.17
CA ALA A 6 5.56 -9.95 7.84
C ALA A 6 5.25 -8.77 6.90
N GLY A 7 6.15 -7.80 6.78
CA GLY A 7 5.85 -6.60 6.00
C GLY A 7 6.87 -5.49 6.15
N PHE A 8 6.63 -4.38 5.45
CA PHE A 8 7.53 -3.22 5.49
C PHE A 8 7.11 -2.20 6.55
N TYR A 9 8.07 -1.83 7.41
CA TYR A 9 8.00 -0.72 8.36
C TYR A 9 9.22 0.18 8.20
N LYS A 10 9.02 1.46 7.83
CA LYS A 10 10.10 2.44 7.60
C LYS A 10 11.28 1.89 6.77
N ASN A 11 10.98 1.16 5.69
CA ASN A 11 11.92 0.46 4.79
C ASN A 11 12.54 -0.84 5.33
N PHE A 12 12.35 -1.20 6.60
CA PHE A 12 12.74 -2.50 7.14
C PHE A 12 11.67 -3.56 6.86
N TYR A 13 12.09 -4.74 6.46
CA TYR A 13 11.19 -5.87 6.21
C TYR A 13 11.10 -6.76 7.45
N LEU A 14 10.15 -6.45 8.33
CA LEU A 14 9.93 -7.16 9.58
C LEU A 14 9.26 -8.52 9.34
N ARG A 15 9.71 -9.55 10.05
CA ARG A 15 9.33 -10.95 9.84
C ARG A 15 8.22 -11.43 10.77
N SER A 16 7.84 -10.63 11.76
CA SER A 16 6.73 -10.92 12.66
C SER A 16 5.99 -9.67 13.13
N SER A 17 4.74 -9.86 13.58
CA SER A 17 3.97 -8.79 14.21
C SER A 17 4.58 -8.31 15.55
N TYR A 18 5.35 -9.17 16.23
CA TYR A 18 6.01 -8.81 17.49
C TYR A 18 7.26 -7.98 17.25
N GLU A 19 8.03 -8.27 16.20
CA GLU A 19 9.11 -7.38 15.74
C GLU A 19 8.53 -6.00 15.38
N TYR A 20 7.39 -5.95 14.68
CA TYR A 20 6.72 -4.68 14.39
C TYR A 20 6.30 -3.94 15.66
N ALA A 21 5.72 -4.62 16.65
CA ALA A 21 5.36 -4.00 17.91
C ALA A 21 6.61 -3.44 18.63
N TYR A 22 7.69 -4.22 18.69
CA TYR A 22 8.93 -3.77 19.30
C TYR A 22 9.52 -2.55 18.59
N ALA A 23 9.58 -2.55 17.25
CA ALA A 23 10.03 -1.40 16.45
C ALA A 23 9.19 -0.14 16.70
N VAL A 24 7.86 -0.29 16.83
CA VAL A 24 6.96 0.83 17.17
C VAL A 24 7.24 1.37 18.58
N TYR A 25 7.52 0.50 19.55
CA TYR A 25 7.91 0.91 20.90
C TYR A 25 9.21 1.73 20.87
N LEU A 26 10.25 1.21 20.22
CA LEU A 26 11.54 1.89 20.12
C LEU A 26 11.40 3.27 19.45
N ASP A 27 10.63 3.33 18.36
CA ASP A 27 10.37 4.57 17.64
C ASP A 27 9.56 5.59 18.47
N TYR A 28 8.65 5.14 19.34
CA TYR A 28 7.90 6.03 20.23
C TYR A 28 8.81 6.76 21.22
N PHE A 29 9.80 6.05 21.77
CA PHE A 29 10.81 6.60 22.67
C PHE A 29 12.02 7.20 21.95
N SER A 30 11.98 7.29 20.61
CA SER A 30 13.08 7.80 19.79
C SER A 30 14.41 7.08 20.02
N ILE A 31 14.35 5.78 20.34
CA ILE A 31 15.53 4.93 20.50
C ILE A 31 15.98 4.51 19.10
N ALA A 32 17.25 4.76 18.76
CA ALA A 32 17.80 4.32 17.48
C ALA A 32 18.06 2.80 17.49
N TRP A 33 17.71 2.13 16.39
CA TRP A 33 17.87 0.68 16.25
C TRP A 33 18.26 0.29 14.83
N GLY A 34 19.04 -0.78 14.75
CA GLY A 34 19.32 -1.54 13.53
C GLY A 34 18.49 -2.81 13.46
N TYR A 35 18.35 -3.40 12.26
CA TYR A 35 17.52 -4.58 12.06
C TYR A 35 18.18 -5.58 11.14
N GLU A 36 18.42 -6.79 11.67
CA GLU A 36 19.09 -7.87 10.96
C GLU A 36 20.47 -7.50 10.37
N ASP A 37 21.17 -6.53 10.98
CA ASP A 37 22.39 -5.92 10.43
C ASP A 37 23.58 -6.89 10.36
N ASN A 38 23.72 -7.79 11.34
CA ASN A 38 24.87 -8.69 11.46
C ASN A 38 24.48 -10.17 11.59
N ILE A 39 25.42 -11.04 11.19
CA ILE A 39 25.30 -12.49 11.33
C ILE A 39 26.44 -12.98 12.23
N TYR A 40 26.09 -13.71 13.28
CA TYR A 40 27.05 -14.30 14.22
C TYR A 40 27.26 -15.78 13.94
N ASP A 41 28.52 -16.21 13.97
CA ASP A 41 28.88 -17.61 13.86
C ASP A 41 29.03 -18.23 15.25
N LEU A 42 28.14 -19.16 15.61
CA LEU A 42 28.16 -19.86 16.89
C LEU A 42 29.03 -21.13 16.85
N GLY A 43 29.72 -21.39 15.74
CA GLY A 43 30.50 -22.61 15.49
C GLY A 43 29.65 -23.76 14.94
N TYR A 44 28.47 -23.99 15.50
CA TYR A 44 27.54 -25.04 15.05
C TYR A 44 26.41 -24.52 14.15
N LYS A 45 26.17 -23.21 14.16
CA LYS A 45 25.22 -22.54 13.27
C LYS A 45 25.54 -21.05 13.14
N LYS A 46 25.14 -20.47 12.01
CA LYS A 46 25.05 -19.02 11.86
C LYS A 46 23.71 -18.53 12.39
N TYR A 47 23.72 -17.37 13.03
CA TYR A 47 22.55 -16.78 13.64
C TYR A 47 22.45 -15.31 13.27
N LYS A 48 21.23 -14.85 12.99
CA LYS A 48 20.94 -13.46 12.63
C LYS A 48 19.90 -12.96 13.63
N PRO A 49 20.31 -12.15 14.61
CA PRO A 49 19.41 -11.52 15.56
C PRO A 49 18.47 -10.50 14.92
N ASP A 50 17.37 -10.19 15.60
CA ASP A 50 16.36 -9.26 15.10
C ASP A 50 16.81 -7.79 15.16
N PHE A 51 17.19 -7.28 16.35
CA PHE A 51 17.49 -5.86 16.57
C PHE A 51 18.89 -5.62 17.14
N PHE A 52 19.46 -4.46 16.79
CA PHE A 52 20.80 -4.04 17.16
C PHE A 52 20.80 -2.62 17.71
N PHE A 53 21.60 -2.39 18.75
CA PHE A 53 21.83 -1.08 19.35
C PHE A 53 23.33 -0.79 19.34
N TYR A 54 23.65 0.46 19.05
CA TYR A 54 25.01 0.91 18.80
C TYR A 54 25.41 1.98 19.79
N ASP A 55 26.65 1.92 20.26
CA ASP A 55 27.25 2.98 21.05
C ASP A 55 27.58 4.21 20.18
N ASN A 56 28.09 5.27 20.81
CA ASN A 56 28.48 6.50 20.12
C ASN A 56 29.63 6.32 19.10
N SER A 57 30.35 5.19 19.16
CA SER A 57 31.41 4.85 18.20
C SER A 57 30.90 4.01 17.01
N GLY A 58 29.62 3.63 17.02
CA GLY A 58 29.01 2.77 16.01
C GLY A 58 29.27 1.28 16.23
N LYS A 59 29.76 0.88 17.41
CA LYS A 59 29.94 -0.53 17.77
C LYS A 59 28.66 -1.10 18.39
N VAL A 60 28.34 -2.36 18.07
CA VAL A 60 27.19 -3.05 18.66
C VAL A 60 27.40 -3.18 20.17
N GLU A 61 26.51 -2.55 20.94
CA GLU A 61 26.47 -2.58 22.40
C GLU A 61 25.49 -3.65 22.88
N LYS A 62 24.29 -3.68 22.29
CA LYS A 62 23.20 -4.58 22.66
C LYS A 62 22.52 -5.21 21.45
N ILE A 63 22.11 -6.47 21.60
CA ILE A 63 21.30 -7.23 20.67
C ILE A 63 19.99 -7.59 21.33
N VAL A 64 18.89 -7.48 20.59
CA VAL A 64 17.58 -7.93 21.05
C VAL A 64 16.99 -8.95 20.07
N GLU A 65 16.53 -10.06 20.62
CA GLU A 65 15.76 -11.07 19.90
C GLU A 65 14.29 -11.02 20.31
N VAL A 66 13.39 -11.04 19.34
CA VAL A 66 11.94 -11.05 19.58
C VAL A 66 11.36 -12.44 19.35
N LYS A 67 10.66 -12.99 20.36
CA LYS A 67 10.01 -14.30 20.26
C LYS A 67 8.54 -14.30 20.64
N SER A 68 7.84 -15.30 20.13
CA SER A 68 6.46 -15.57 20.50
C SER A 68 6.38 -16.22 21.89
N ARG A 69 5.16 -16.54 22.32
CA ARG A 69 4.88 -17.28 23.57
C ARG A 69 5.41 -18.72 23.57
N ASP A 70 5.97 -19.20 22.46
CA ASP A 70 6.45 -20.58 22.33
C ASP A 70 7.67 -20.82 23.24
N LEU A 71 7.48 -21.63 24.28
CA LEU A 71 8.50 -21.86 25.30
C LEU A 71 9.77 -22.51 24.74
N GLN A 72 9.64 -23.41 23.76
CA GLN A 72 10.79 -24.09 23.17
C GLN A 72 11.62 -23.11 22.33
N ALA A 73 10.96 -22.24 21.56
CA ALA A 73 11.60 -21.19 20.79
C ALA A 73 12.29 -20.17 21.69
N LYS A 74 11.66 -19.75 22.80
CA LYS A 74 12.27 -18.86 23.81
C LYS A 74 13.52 -19.49 24.42
N ASN A 75 13.43 -20.74 24.88
CA ASN A 75 14.57 -21.43 25.49
C ASN A 75 15.74 -21.63 24.51
N ASN A 76 15.44 -21.92 23.24
CA ASN A 76 16.46 -22.02 22.21
C ASN A 76 17.11 -20.66 21.92
N ALA A 77 16.31 -19.59 21.84
CA ALA A 77 16.82 -18.23 21.67
C ALA A 77 17.73 -17.82 22.84
N LEU A 78 17.34 -18.06 24.09
CA LEU A 78 18.18 -17.76 25.27
C LEU A 78 19.54 -18.46 25.21
N LYS A 79 19.58 -19.75 24.82
CA LYS A 79 20.86 -20.47 24.66
C LYS A 79 21.75 -19.84 23.60
N ILE A 80 21.15 -19.40 22.50
CA ILE A 80 21.85 -18.73 21.41
C ILE A 80 22.40 -17.39 21.87
N LEU A 81 21.56 -16.56 22.49
CA LEU A 81 21.92 -15.25 22.99
C LEU A 81 23.07 -15.35 23.99
N LYS A 82 22.97 -16.26 24.97
CA LYS A 82 24.08 -16.53 25.90
C LYS A 82 25.38 -16.91 25.20
N THR A 83 25.32 -17.72 24.15
CA THR A 83 26.51 -18.05 23.34
C THR A 83 27.09 -16.81 22.65
N ILE A 84 26.24 -15.87 22.20
CA ILE A 84 26.68 -14.62 21.59
C ILE A 84 27.31 -13.70 22.64
N GLU A 85 26.68 -13.55 23.81
CA GLU A 85 27.21 -12.77 24.93
C GLU A 85 28.61 -13.25 25.31
N GLU A 86 28.78 -14.55 25.55
CA GLU A 86 30.05 -15.15 25.96
C GLU A 86 31.14 -15.02 24.87
N LYS A 87 30.78 -15.22 23.60
CA LYS A 87 31.75 -15.28 22.51
C LYS A 87 32.14 -13.92 21.96
N TYR A 88 31.22 -12.96 21.96
CA TYR A 88 31.41 -11.65 21.35
C TYR A 88 31.43 -10.50 22.35
N ASN A 89 31.12 -10.77 23.62
CA ASN A 89 31.04 -9.78 24.69
C ASN A 89 30.09 -8.61 24.33
N ILE A 90 28.88 -8.98 23.93
CA ILE A 90 27.79 -8.07 23.53
C ILE A 90 26.58 -8.39 24.40
N GLU A 91 25.93 -7.40 25.01
CA GLU A 91 24.72 -7.60 25.81
C GLU A 91 23.59 -8.17 24.93
N CYS A 92 22.89 -9.21 25.39
CA CYS A 92 21.80 -9.80 24.64
C CYS A 92 20.51 -9.89 25.47
N GLU A 93 19.39 -9.49 24.88
CA GLU A 93 18.10 -9.48 25.55
C GLU A 93 17.05 -10.23 24.72
N LEU A 94 16.20 -11.02 25.38
CA LEU A 94 15.05 -11.67 24.77
C LEU A 94 13.79 -10.90 25.13
N ILE A 95 13.10 -10.37 24.11
CA ILE A 95 11.78 -9.76 24.26
C ILE A 95 10.73 -10.74 23.75
N SER A 96 9.92 -11.28 24.64
CA SER A 96 8.78 -12.08 24.25
C SER A 96 7.47 -11.30 24.32
N TYR A 97 6.37 -11.98 24.03
CA TYR A 97 5.05 -11.35 24.11
C TYR A 97 4.72 -10.84 25.52
N GLU A 98 5.19 -11.55 26.55
CA GLU A 98 4.98 -11.17 27.94
C GLU A 98 5.70 -9.85 28.27
N GLU A 99 6.96 -9.70 27.83
CA GLU A 99 7.72 -8.46 28.00
C GLU A 99 7.11 -7.31 27.19
N LEU A 100 6.68 -7.57 25.94
CA LEU A 100 5.96 -6.57 25.14
C LEU A 100 4.69 -6.09 25.84
N LEU A 101 3.93 -6.97 26.49
CA LEU A 101 2.75 -6.57 27.25
C LEU A 101 3.10 -5.63 28.41
N VAL A 102 4.21 -5.86 29.09
CA VAL A 102 4.67 -5.00 30.18
C VAL A 102 5.13 -3.65 29.65
N MET A 103 5.96 -3.64 28.61
CA MET A 103 6.48 -2.43 27.96
C MET A 103 5.36 -1.51 27.47
N TYR A 104 4.29 -2.08 26.93
CA TYR A 104 3.16 -1.32 26.40
C TYR A 104 2.24 -0.71 27.46
N LYS A 105 2.45 -1.00 28.76
CA LYS A 105 1.68 -0.35 29.84
C LYS A 105 2.00 1.14 29.98
N GLU A 106 3.21 1.55 29.58
CA GLU A 106 3.68 2.94 29.65
C GLU A 106 3.25 3.77 28.44
N LEU A 107 2.70 3.13 27.40
CA LEU A 107 2.31 3.78 26.15
C LEU A 107 0.84 4.25 26.18
N PRO A 108 0.50 5.31 25.43
CA PRO A 108 -0.88 5.78 25.29
C PRO A 108 -1.75 4.87 24.40
N PHE A 109 -1.22 3.74 23.94
CA PHE A 109 -1.92 2.77 23.09
C PHE A 109 -1.54 1.34 23.47
N SER A 110 -2.47 0.41 23.28
CA SER A 110 -2.25 -0.99 23.65
C SER A 110 -1.47 -1.78 22.59
N LEU A 111 -0.80 -2.85 23.03
CA LEU A 111 -0.16 -3.81 22.14
C LEU A 111 -1.14 -4.36 21.10
N ASN A 112 -2.37 -4.70 21.52
CA ASN A 112 -3.38 -5.23 20.61
C ASN A 112 -3.75 -4.22 19.51
N PHE A 113 -3.88 -2.93 19.84
CA PHE A 113 -4.12 -1.89 18.84
C PHE A 113 -3.01 -1.85 17.79
N VAL A 114 -1.75 -1.91 18.21
CA VAL A 114 -0.59 -1.90 17.30
C VAL A 114 -0.57 -3.17 16.43
N LEU A 115 -0.81 -4.35 17.00
CA LEU A 115 -0.88 -5.59 16.24
C LEU A 115 -2.01 -5.58 15.20
N GLN A 116 -3.18 -5.04 15.54
CA GLN A 116 -4.29 -4.88 14.58
C GLN A 116 -3.96 -3.87 13.48
N LYS A 117 -3.28 -2.77 13.82
CA LYS A 117 -2.79 -1.81 12.82
C LYS A 117 -1.84 -2.49 11.84
N TRP A 118 -0.98 -3.40 12.31
CA TRP A 118 -0.10 -4.18 11.44
C TRP A 118 -0.86 -5.10 10.50
N ILE A 119 -1.78 -5.90 11.06
CA ILE A 119 -2.55 -6.89 10.30
C ILE A 119 -3.36 -6.24 9.18
N ASN A 120 -3.91 -5.04 9.43
CA ASN A 120 -4.72 -4.30 8.47
C ASN A 120 -3.91 -3.35 7.57
N SER A 121 -2.59 -3.31 7.69
CA SER A 121 -1.74 -2.47 6.86
C SER A 121 -1.58 -3.02 5.44
N LYS A 122 -1.56 -2.14 4.44
CA LYS A 122 -1.29 -2.49 3.04
C LYS A 122 0.14 -3.02 2.82
N ASN A 123 1.04 -2.75 3.75
CA ASN A 123 2.44 -3.16 3.69
C ASN A 123 2.69 -4.52 4.36
N THR A 124 1.64 -5.19 4.84
CA THR A 124 1.72 -6.46 5.56
C THR A 124 1.23 -7.61 4.69
N THR A 125 1.85 -8.77 4.84
CA THR A 125 1.55 -10.00 4.15
C THR A 125 1.68 -11.21 5.09
N ILE A 126 0.88 -12.23 4.84
CA ILE A 126 1.04 -13.56 5.47
C ILE A 126 2.12 -14.39 4.77
N ASN A 127 2.48 -14.03 3.53
CA ASN A 127 3.45 -14.76 2.72
C ASN A 127 4.81 -14.09 2.86
N LYS A 128 5.66 -14.64 3.74
CA LYS A 128 7.02 -14.13 3.95
C LYS A 128 7.83 -14.21 2.64
N SER A 129 8.52 -13.12 2.31
CA SER A 129 9.40 -13.09 1.14
C SER A 129 10.60 -14.02 1.32
N ALA A 130 10.88 -14.81 0.28
CA ALA A 130 12.06 -15.68 0.19
C ALA A 130 13.07 -15.19 -0.89
N LYS A 131 12.91 -13.95 -1.36
CA LYS A 131 13.67 -13.40 -2.50
C LYS A 131 14.75 -12.42 -2.04
N GLY A 132 15.98 -12.60 -2.54
CA GLY A 132 17.08 -11.66 -2.34
C GLY A 132 17.33 -11.33 -0.87
N GLU A 133 17.59 -10.07 -0.58
CA GLU A 133 17.84 -9.51 0.76
C GLU A 133 16.71 -9.74 1.76
N LEU A 134 15.47 -9.91 1.27
CA LEU A 134 14.30 -10.14 2.11
C LEU A 134 14.23 -11.57 2.67
N ASN A 135 15.05 -12.50 2.15
CA ASN A 135 15.14 -13.86 2.67
C ASN A 135 15.87 -13.86 4.02
N SER A 136 15.33 -14.55 5.03
CA SER A 136 15.97 -14.69 6.36
C SER A 136 17.37 -15.31 6.28
N HIS A 137 17.57 -16.18 5.29
CA HIS A 137 18.84 -16.83 5.02
C HIS A 137 19.71 -16.08 4.01
N PHE A 138 19.37 -14.84 3.66
CA PHE A 138 20.23 -14.02 2.81
C PHE A 138 21.62 -13.89 3.44
N GLN A 139 22.65 -14.17 2.63
CA GLN A 139 24.07 -14.29 3.02
C GLN A 139 24.43 -15.43 3.99
N MET A 140 23.48 -16.26 4.43
CA MET A 140 23.77 -17.45 5.24
C MET A 140 24.19 -18.63 4.36
N LYS A 141 25.46 -18.68 3.96
CA LYS A 141 26.01 -19.82 3.20
C LYS A 141 26.02 -21.09 4.05
N HIS A 142 25.58 -22.21 3.49
CA HIS A 142 25.72 -23.54 4.10
C HIS A 142 27.20 -23.96 4.21
N SER A 143 27.54 -24.69 5.27
CA SER A 143 28.82 -25.40 5.38
C SER A 143 28.91 -26.53 4.36
N GLU A 144 30.13 -26.97 4.02
CA GLU A 144 30.34 -28.10 3.11
C GLU A 144 29.67 -29.38 3.62
N GLU A 145 29.80 -29.68 4.91
CA GLU A 145 29.12 -30.82 5.54
C GLU A 145 27.59 -30.76 5.38
N THR A 146 27.01 -29.56 5.52
CA THR A 146 25.57 -29.35 5.32
C THR A 146 25.18 -29.56 3.87
N LYS A 147 25.99 -29.06 2.92
CA LYS A 147 25.77 -29.29 1.47
C LYS A 147 25.84 -30.77 1.13
N GLU A 148 26.78 -31.52 1.70
CA GLU A 148 26.90 -32.96 1.53
C GLU A 148 25.67 -33.71 2.09
N LYS A 149 25.21 -33.35 3.29
CA LYS A 149 23.98 -33.92 3.88
C LYS A 149 22.76 -33.65 2.99
N ILE A 150 22.59 -32.42 2.52
CA ILE A 150 21.52 -32.03 1.59
C ILE A 150 21.64 -32.84 0.28
N GLY A 151 22.84 -32.96 -0.26
CA GLY A 151 23.12 -33.72 -1.48
C GLY A 151 22.78 -35.21 -1.33
N ARG A 152 23.21 -35.85 -0.25
CA ARG A 152 22.87 -37.25 0.07
C ARG A 152 21.37 -37.46 0.20
N ASN A 153 20.67 -36.58 0.94
CA ASN A 153 19.22 -36.67 1.08
C ASN A 153 18.50 -36.47 -0.27
N THR A 154 18.97 -35.53 -1.09
CA THR A 154 18.41 -35.28 -2.44
C THR A 154 18.58 -36.50 -3.34
N LYS A 155 19.79 -37.11 -3.37
CA LYS A 155 20.04 -38.36 -4.10
C LYS A 155 19.09 -39.48 -3.65
N ARG A 156 18.93 -39.66 -2.33
CA ARG A 156 18.00 -40.64 -1.75
C ARG A 156 16.55 -40.40 -2.16
N LEU A 157 16.10 -39.14 -2.20
CA LEU A 157 14.75 -38.80 -2.64
C LEU A 157 14.53 -39.13 -4.12
N TRP A 158 15.53 -38.88 -4.98
CA TRP A 158 15.48 -39.20 -6.41
C TRP A 158 15.44 -40.69 -6.72
N THR A 159 16.16 -41.49 -5.94
CA THR A 159 16.17 -42.96 -6.09
C THR A 159 14.91 -43.61 -5.54
N SER A 160 14.18 -42.94 -4.65
CA SER A 160 12.90 -43.42 -4.13
C SER A 160 11.73 -43.28 -5.11
N ASN A 161 10.65 -44.04 -4.96
CA ASN A 161 9.36 -43.79 -5.64
C ASN A 161 8.40 -42.98 -4.74
N SER A 162 8.93 -41.98 -4.04
CA SER A 162 8.13 -41.16 -3.11
C SER A 162 7.33 -40.06 -3.81
N ALA A 163 6.27 -39.57 -3.15
CA ALA A 163 5.53 -38.38 -3.57
C ALA A 163 6.43 -37.13 -3.73
N SER A 164 7.55 -37.07 -3.01
CA SER A 164 8.54 -36.01 -3.16
C SER A 164 9.23 -36.03 -4.52
N LYS A 165 9.60 -37.21 -5.05
CA LYS A 165 10.14 -37.34 -6.42
C LYS A 165 9.15 -36.85 -7.47
N ASN A 166 7.88 -37.22 -7.34
CA ASN A 166 6.84 -36.77 -8.29
C ASN A 166 6.70 -35.25 -8.30
N ARG A 167 6.73 -34.59 -7.13
CA ARG A 167 6.72 -33.13 -7.02
C ARG A 167 7.96 -32.48 -7.63
N MET A 168 9.13 -33.11 -7.50
CA MET A 168 10.38 -32.62 -8.12
C MET A 168 10.32 -32.71 -9.65
N ILE A 169 9.84 -33.83 -10.21
CA ILE A 169 9.63 -34.01 -11.65
C ILE A 169 8.63 -32.97 -12.18
N GLU A 170 7.52 -32.76 -11.48
CA GLU A 170 6.51 -31.77 -11.86
C GLU A 170 7.07 -30.33 -11.79
N GLY A 171 7.89 -30.06 -10.77
CA GLY A 171 8.63 -28.81 -10.67
C GLY A 171 9.53 -28.57 -11.88
N LEU A 172 10.28 -29.58 -12.33
CA LEU A 172 11.12 -29.52 -13.52
C LEU A 172 10.33 -29.29 -14.82
N ARG A 173 9.14 -29.92 -14.94
CA ARG A 173 8.22 -29.69 -16.06
C ARG A 173 7.73 -28.24 -16.11
N LYS A 174 7.37 -27.68 -14.94
CA LYS A 174 6.90 -26.29 -14.79
C LYS A 174 8.02 -25.25 -14.90
N SER A 175 9.22 -25.56 -14.42
CA SER A 175 10.35 -24.62 -14.35
C SER A 175 11.13 -24.49 -15.65
N GLY A 176 10.74 -25.19 -16.73
CA GLY A 176 11.25 -24.91 -18.06
C GLY A 176 12.40 -25.78 -18.55
N LEU A 177 12.43 -27.08 -18.24
CA LEU A 177 13.07 -28.02 -19.18
C LEU A 177 12.37 -27.99 -20.56
N SER A 178 11.10 -27.57 -20.62
CA SER A 178 10.34 -27.20 -21.84
C SER A 178 10.59 -25.76 -22.34
N GLN A 179 11.38 -24.95 -21.63
CA GLN A 179 11.73 -23.57 -22.02
C GLN A 179 13.23 -23.35 -22.26
N LYS A 180 14.09 -24.30 -21.91
CA LYS A 180 15.48 -24.34 -22.38
C LYS A 180 15.46 -24.37 -23.92
N GLY A 181 15.89 -23.28 -24.55
CA GLY A 181 15.92 -23.12 -26.02
C GLY A 181 14.89 -22.15 -26.59
N LYS A 182 13.91 -21.66 -25.82
CA LYS A 182 13.06 -20.56 -26.29
C LYS A 182 13.89 -19.28 -26.38
N ILE A 183 13.92 -18.65 -27.55
CA ILE A 183 14.53 -17.34 -27.77
C ILE A 183 13.94 -16.38 -26.75
N LYS A 184 14.77 -15.84 -25.85
CA LYS A 184 14.34 -14.78 -24.95
C LYS A 184 13.90 -13.62 -25.82
N THR A 185 12.62 -13.27 -25.80
CA THR A 185 12.11 -12.09 -26.49
C THR A 185 12.99 -10.91 -26.12
N SER A 186 13.55 -10.25 -27.13
CA SER A 186 14.45 -9.11 -26.92
C SER A 186 13.74 -8.02 -26.13
N ARG A 187 14.54 -7.24 -25.41
CA ARG A 187 14.09 -6.03 -24.75
C ARG A 187 14.51 -4.84 -25.59
N GLU A 188 13.64 -3.84 -25.66
CA GLU A 188 13.92 -2.55 -26.25
C GLU A 188 13.79 -1.46 -25.17
N ILE A 189 14.43 -0.33 -25.42
CA ILE A 189 14.30 0.86 -24.58
C ILE A 189 13.17 1.71 -25.17
N ARG A 190 12.18 2.04 -24.34
CA ARG A 190 11.12 3.00 -24.69
C ARG A 190 11.19 4.21 -23.78
N SER A 191 10.75 5.36 -24.28
CA SER A 191 10.51 6.55 -23.44
C SER A 191 9.14 6.48 -22.78
N CYS A 192 9.07 6.85 -21.50
CA CYS A 192 7.80 6.93 -20.78
C CYS A 192 6.98 8.14 -21.22
N ASN A 193 5.73 7.90 -21.65
CA ASN A 193 4.83 8.99 -22.08
C ASN A 193 4.57 10.06 -20.99
N LYS A 194 4.78 9.76 -19.70
CA LYS A 194 4.51 10.69 -18.60
C LYS A 194 5.74 11.47 -18.13
N CYS A 195 6.88 10.80 -17.94
CA CYS A 195 8.08 11.42 -17.36
C CYS A 195 9.27 11.46 -18.33
N GLN A 196 9.10 10.96 -19.55
CA GLN A 196 10.12 10.86 -20.60
C GLN A 196 11.38 10.08 -20.21
N LYS A 197 11.35 9.36 -19.08
CA LYS A 197 12.45 8.48 -18.68
C LYS A 197 12.43 7.21 -19.52
N GLU A 198 13.61 6.78 -19.92
CA GLU A 198 13.83 5.53 -20.61
C GLU A 198 13.57 4.33 -19.68
N PHE A 199 12.97 3.27 -20.22
CA PHE A 199 12.79 2.01 -19.52
C PHE A 199 12.86 0.82 -20.46
N ALA A 200 13.44 -0.26 -19.98
CA ALA A 200 13.55 -1.51 -20.74
C ALA A 200 12.23 -2.30 -20.67
N VAL A 201 11.74 -2.74 -21.82
CA VAL A 201 10.51 -3.52 -21.95
C VAL A 201 10.67 -4.60 -23.01
N LEU A 202 9.92 -5.69 -22.92
CA LEU A 202 9.86 -6.69 -24.00
C LEU A 202 9.28 -6.04 -25.26
N VAL A 203 9.83 -6.36 -26.43
CA VAL A 203 9.33 -5.86 -27.73
C VAL A 203 7.83 -6.12 -27.89
N THR A 204 7.33 -7.26 -27.41
CA THR A 204 5.91 -7.64 -27.47
C THR A 204 5.01 -6.97 -26.44
N SER A 205 5.57 -6.20 -25.51
CA SER A 205 4.80 -5.55 -24.45
C SER A 205 4.05 -4.33 -24.97
N THR A 206 2.84 -4.10 -24.46
CA THR A 206 2.07 -2.86 -24.69
C THR A 206 2.37 -1.76 -23.67
N LYS A 207 3.35 -1.96 -22.77
CA LYS A 207 3.67 -1.01 -21.71
C LYS A 207 4.29 0.27 -22.30
N ILE A 208 3.68 1.41 -21.98
CA ILE A 208 4.08 2.77 -22.43
C ILE A 208 4.54 3.70 -21.29
N TYR A 209 4.45 3.24 -20.04
CA TYR A 209 4.90 4.00 -18.87
C TYR A 209 6.01 3.26 -18.14
N CYS A 210 7.00 3.95 -17.58
CA CYS A 210 8.13 3.31 -16.89
C CYS A 210 7.69 2.48 -15.67
N GLY A 211 6.63 2.91 -14.98
CA GLY A 211 6.10 2.25 -13.80
C GLY A 211 4.64 2.61 -13.50
N GLN A 212 4.10 1.95 -12.47
CA GLN A 212 2.71 2.12 -12.03
C GLN A 212 2.39 3.55 -11.58
N GLU A 213 3.36 4.23 -10.96
CA GLU A 213 3.17 5.62 -10.53
C GLU A 213 2.91 6.57 -11.72
N CYS A 214 3.69 6.44 -12.79
CA CYS A 214 3.51 7.25 -14.00
C CYS A 214 2.20 6.94 -14.71
N ALA A 215 1.84 5.66 -14.83
CA ALA A 215 0.54 5.25 -15.37
C ALA A 215 -0.62 5.80 -14.53
N GLY A 216 -0.52 5.74 -13.20
CA GLY A 216 -1.54 6.25 -12.29
C GLY A 216 -1.72 7.77 -12.39
N LYS A 217 -0.62 8.53 -12.43
CA LYS A 217 -0.68 10.00 -12.61
C LYS A 217 -1.36 10.39 -13.91
N ASP A 218 -1.04 9.70 -15.00
CA ASP A 218 -1.65 9.97 -16.31
C ASP A 218 -3.15 9.61 -16.33
N ALA A 219 -3.53 8.47 -15.75
CA ALA A 219 -4.93 8.07 -15.62
C ALA A 219 -5.77 9.08 -14.81
N ILE A 220 -5.22 9.61 -13.71
CA ILE A 220 -5.88 10.65 -12.90
C ILE A 220 -6.10 11.92 -13.73
N GLU A 221 -5.11 12.33 -14.53
CA GLU A 221 -5.20 13.51 -15.37
C GLU A 221 -6.26 13.33 -16.47
N ILE A 222 -6.29 12.18 -17.14
CA ILE A 222 -7.31 11.83 -18.13
C ILE A 222 -8.71 11.85 -17.50
N ALA A 223 -8.88 11.20 -16.34
CA ALA A 223 -10.15 11.17 -15.61
C ALA A 223 -10.60 12.58 -15.19
N THR A 224 -9.66 13.42 -14.74
CA THR A 224 -9.93 14.81 -14.36
C THR A 224 -10.39 15.64 -15.57
N ARG A 225 -9.70 15.52 -16.71
CA ARG A 225 -10.09 16.20 -17.95
C ARG A 225 -11.47 15.75 -18.42
N ALA A 226 -11.75 14.44 -18.40
CA ALA A 226 -13.06 13.89 -18.74
C ALA A 226 -14.17 14.41 -17.81
N TYR A 227 -13.91 14.44 -16.50
CA TYR A 227 -14.83 15.00 -15.51
C TYR A 227 -15.10 16.49 -15.76
N ILE A 228 -14.06 17.30 -16.00
CA ILE A 228 -14.20 18.73 -16.31
C ILE A 228 -15.04 18.93 -17.58
N ARG A 229 -14.79 18.14 -18.63
CA ARG A 229 -15.52 18.23 -19.91
C ARG A 229 -16.99 17.86 -19.73
N LYS A 230 -17.28 16.76 -19.03
CA LYS A 230 -18.65 16.35 -18.68
C LYS A 230 -19.36 17.44 -17.87
N ARG A 231 -18.68 18.02 -16.88
CA ARG A 231 -19.24 19.10 -16.06
C ARG A 231 -19.54 20.36 -16.87
N LYS A 232 -18.68 20.75 -17.82
CA LYS A 232 -18.92 21.89 -18.72
C LYS A 232 -20.18 21.66 -19.56
N ASN A 233 -20.37 20.45 -20.10
CA ASN A 233 -21.57 20.11 -20.88
C ASN A 233 -22.84 20.18 -20.01
N ILE A 234 -22.83 19.54 -18.84
CA ILE A 234 -23.96 19.59 -17.90
C ILE A 234 -24.30 21.04 -17.50
N HIS A 235 -23.27 21.88 -17.26
CA HIS A 235 -23.50 23.29 -16.94
C HIS A 235 -24.17 24.05 -18.10
N ALA A 236 -23.73 23.81 -19.34
CA ALA A 236 -24.35 24.41 -20.52
C ALA A 236 -25.81 23.97 -20.69
N GLU A 237 -26.09 22.68 -20.53
CA GLU A 237 -27.45 22.11 -20.61
C GLU A 237 -28.37 22.66 -19.51
N ILE A 238 -27.89 22.72 -18.26
CA ILE A 238 -28.64 23.32 -17.15
C ILE A 238 -28.96 24.80 -17.45
N ARG A 239 -28.00 25.56 -17.97
CA ARG A 239 -28.21 26.96 -18.31
C ARG A 239 -29.29 27.11 -19.39
N SER A 240 -29.19 26.34 -20.49
CA SER A 240 -30.19 26.33 -21.55
C SER A 240 -31.58 25.91 -21.04
N PHE A 241 -31.63 24.89 -20.18
CA PHE A 241 -32.87 24.45 -19.55
C PHE A 241 -33.51 25.54 -18.70
N ILE A 242 -32.73 26.23 -17.86
CA ILE A 242 -33.25 27.34 -17.03
C ILE A 242 -33.80 28.46 -17.90
N ILE A 243 -33.15 28.79 -19.02
CA ILE A 243 -33.63 29.80 -19.97
C ILE A 243 -34.99 29.37 -20.55
N GLN A 244 -35.09 28.15 -21.06
CA GLN A 244 -36.33 27.61 -21.63
C GLN A 244 -37.45 27.53 -20.60
N TRP A 245 -37.15 27.01 -19.40
CA TRP A 245 -38.09 26.89 -18.31
C TRP A 245 -38.61 28.26 -17.86
N SER A 246 -37.74 29.26 -17.79
CA SER A 246 -38.13 30.63 -17.44
C SER A 246 -39.11 31.21 -18.45
N LYS A 247 -38.85 31.04 -19.76
CA LYS A 247 -39.76 31.49 -20.83
C LYS A 247 -41.12 30.77 -20.78
N ALA A 248 -41.13 29.45 -20.55
CA ALA A 248 -42.36 28.67 -20.44
C ALA A 248 -43.18 29.00 -19.19
N ASN A 249 -42.54 29.44 -18.11
CA ASN A 249 -43.18 29.74 -16.82
C ASN A 249 -43.16 31.25 -16.51
N LYS A 250 -43.24 32.10 -17.54
CA LYS A 250 -43.09 33.56 -17.44
C LYS A 250 -43.91 34.18 -16.32
N GLU A 251 -45.21 33.86 -16.24
CA GLU A 251 -46.09 34.43 -15.22
C GLU A 251 -45.63 34.12 -13.78
N LEU A 252 -45.22 32.87 -13.56
CA LEU A 252 -44.76 32.40 -12.25
C LEU A 252 -43.43 33.07 -11.87
N VAL A 253 -42.53 33.23 -12.83
CA VAL A 253 -41.23 33.88 -12.63
C VAL A 253 -41.38 35.38 -12.38
N SER A 254 -42.20 36.08 -13.17
CA SER A 254 -42.40 37.54 -13.03
C SER A 254 -43.05 37.91 -11.68
N LYS A 255 -44.06 37.14 -11.25
CA LYS A 255 -44.79 37.32 -9.96
C LYS A 255 -43.99 36.85 -8.74
N ALA A 256 -42.81 36.25 -8.91
CA ALA A 256 -42.02 35.70 -7.81
C ALA A 256 -41.46 36.80 -6.87
N HIS A 257 -41.70 36.66 -5.57
CA HIS A 257 -41.11 37.51 -4.54
C HIS A 257 -39.75 36.98 -4.04
N PHE A 258 -38.82 37.90 -3.73
CA PHE A 258 -37.46 37.55 -3.29
C PHE A 258 -37.37 36.82 -1.94
N ASN A 259 -38.42 36.87 -1.12
CA ASN A 259 -38.54 36.13 0.14
C ASN A 259 -39.09 34.70 -0.04
N LYS A 260 -39.72 34.39 -1.19
CA LYS A 260 -40.34 33.08 -1.49
C LYS A 260 -39.67 32.32 -2.63
N ILE A 261 -38.42 32.67 -2.98
CA ILE A 261 -37.71 32.09 -4.13
C ILE A 261 -37.66 30.56 -4.07
N LYS A 262 -37.37 29.99 -2.90
CA LYS A 262 -37.19 28.54 -2.73
C LYS A 262 -38.44 27.75 -3.16
N SER A 263 -39.63 28.20 -2.77
CA SER A 263 -40.89 27.56 -3.17
C SER A 263 -41.18 27.77 -4.65
N THR A 264 -40.89 28.97 -5.18
CA THR A 264 -41.19 29.32 -6.57
C THR A 264 -40.34 28.55 -7.58
N ILE A 265 -39.03 28.38 -7.31
CA ILE A 265 -38.12 27.69 -8.24
C ILE A 265 -37.99 26.19 -7.94
N LYS A 266 -38.73 25.66 -6.95
CA LYS A 266 -38.67 24.25 -6.56
C LYS A 266 -38.98 23.31 -7.72
N PRO A 267 -40.05 23.51 -8.52
CA PRO A 267 -40.34 22.63 -9.65
C PRO A 267 -39.18 22.56 -10.64
N MET A 268 -38.59 23.71 -10.98
CA MET A 268 -37.41 23.78 -11.85
C MET A 268 -36.22 23.02 -11.26
N THR A 269 -35.93 23.17 -9.97
CA THR A 269 -34.80 22.46 -9.35
C THR A 269 -35.03 20.96 -9.24
N ASP A 270 -36.28 20.52 -9.06
CA ASP A 270 -36.63 19.10 -9.03
C ASP A 270 -36.50 18.49 -10.44
N GLU A 271 -36.90 19.22 -11.50
CA GLU A 271 -36.65 18.82 -12.89
C GLU A 271 -35.16 18.75 -13.24
N ILE A 272 -34.36 19.73 -12.77
CA ILE A 272 -32.90 19.71 -12.96
C ILE A 272 -32.29 18.49 -12.28
N PHE A 273 -32.76 18.13 -11.09
CA PHE A 273 -32.31 16.92 -10.41
C PHE A 273 -32.67 15.67 -11.21
N ASN A 274 -33.90 15.56 -11.71
CA ASN A 274 -34.35 14.39 -12.47
C ASN A 274 -33.61 14.25 -13.82
N LYS A 275 -33.34 15.36 -14.53
CA LYS A 275 -32.69 15.34 -15.85
C LYS A 275 -31.17 15.24 -15.78
N PHE A 276 -30.55 15.93 -14.82
CA PHE A 276 -29.09 16.10 -14.78
C PHE A 276 -28.43 15.54 -13.52
N GLY A 277 -29.20 15.03 -12.55
CA GLY A 277 -28.69 14.51 -11.28
C GLY A 277 -28.17 15.59 -10.32
N VAL A 278 -28.45 16.87 -10.58
CA VAL A 278 -27.88 18.00 -9.81
C VAL A 278 -28.88 18.53 -8.79
N LYS A 279 -28.64 18.24 -7.51
CA LYS A 279 -29.46 18.73 -6.36
C LYS A 279 -28.91 20.01 -5.72
N ASP A 280 -27.58 20.18 -5.72
CA ASP A 280 -26.93 21.30 -5.05
C ASP A 280 -27.12 22.59 -5.83
N PHE A 281 -27.82 23.55 -5.22
CA PHE A 281 -28.09 24.85 -5.82
C PHE A 281 -26.81 25.62 -6.19
N ARG A 282 -25.71 25.44 -5.46
CA ARG A 282 -24.44 26.11 -5.77
C ARG A 282 -23.90 25.68 -7.13
N VAL A 283 -24.15 24.43 -7.52
CA VAL A 283 -23.79 23.90 -8.84
C VAL A 283 -24.69 24.49 -9.91
N ILE A 284 -26.00 24.59 -9.65
CA ILE A 284 -26.97 25.23 -10.54
C ILE A 284 -26.62 26.71 -10.77
N SER A 285 -26.27 27.44 -9.71
CA SER A 285 -25.83 28.83 -9.81
C SER A 285 -24.54 28.97 -10.65
N LYS A 286 -23.55 28.10 -10.41
CA LYS A 286 -22.32 28.04 -11.20
C LYS A 286 -22.55 27.69 -12.66
N ALA A 287 -23.56 26.88 -12.97
CA ALA A 287 -23.91 26.54 -14.35
C ALA A 287 -24.36 27.77 -15.14
N VAL A 288 -25.10 28.68 -14.50
CA VAL A 288 -25.60 29.90 -15.15
C VAL A 288 -24.52 30.99 -15.19
N PHE A 289 -23.83 31.24 -14.08
CA PHE A 289 -23.00 32.43 -13.90
C PHE A 289 -21.48 32.17 -13.91
N GLY A 290 -21.04 30.92 -14.01
CA GLY A 290 -19.62 30.53 -13.85
C GLY A 290 -19.12 30.56 -12.39
N LYS A 291 -19.85 31.21 -11.48
CA LYS A 291 -19.60 31.27 -10.03
C LYS A 291 -20.90 31.17 -9.25
N ASP A 292 -20.81 30.88 -7.96
CA ASP A 292 -22.00 30.81 -7.11
C ASP A 292 -22.43 32.23 -6.70
N LEU A 293 -23.61 32.64 -7.18
CA LEU A 293 -24.22 33.95 -6.90
C LEU A 293 -25.53 33.83 -6.13
N GLY A 294 -25.93 32.61 -5.76
CA GLY A 294 -27.13 32.37 -4.98
C GLY A 294 -28.46 32.56 -5.73
N ARG A 295 -29.55 32.28 -5.01
CA ARG A 295 -30.93 32.17 -5.54
C ARG A 295 -31.52 33.50 -6.00
N LYS A 296 -31.17 34.60 -5.32
CA LYS A 296 -31.64 35.95 -5.67
C LYS A 296 -31.15 36.37 -7.06
N LYS A 297 -29.86 36.19 -7.34
CA LYS A 297 -29.28 36.52 -8.64
C LYS A 297 -29.81 35.61 -9.75
N LEU A 298 -30.08 34.34 -9.44
CA LEU A 298 -30.76 33.45 -10.38
C LEU A 298 -32.16 33.95 -10.74
N LEU A 299 -32.98 34.33 -9.75
CA LEU A 299 -34.32 34.85 -10.03
C LEU A 299 -34.27 36.15 -10.85
N VAL A 300 -33.33 37.06 -10.56
CA VAL A 300 -33.12 38.27 -11.37
C VAL A 300 -32.78 37.92 -12.82
N PHE A 301 -31.89 36.95 -13.04
CA PHE A 301 -31.57 36.45 -14.37
C PHE A 301 -32.79 35.86 -15.08
N MET A 302 -33.58 35.04 -14.39
CA MET A 302 -34.78 34.43 -14.96
C MET A 302 -35.83 35.48 -15.35
N LYS A 303 -36.04 36.51 -14.49
CA LYS A 303 -36.93 37.64 -14.81
C LYS A 303 -36.44 38.38 -16.06
N LYS A 304 -35.15 38.69 -16.13
CA LYS A 304 -34.54 39.33 -17.31
C LYS A 304 -34.75 38.52 -18.59
N VAL A 305 -34.58 37.19 -18.53
CA VAL A 305 -34.85 36.27 -19.65
C VAL A 305 -36.34 36.24 -20.06
N CYS A 306 -37.26 36.55 -19.15
CA CYS A 306 -38.69 36.64 -19.45
C CYS A 306 -39.09 37.99 -20.10
N ASP A 307 -38.34 39.05 -19.79
CA ASP A 307 -38.61 40.42 -20.22
C ASP A 307 -37.92 40.76 -21.55
N GLU A 308 -36.72 40.22 -21.78
CA GLU A 308 -35.99 40.36 -23.03
C GLU A 308 -36.19 39.12 -23.91
N ASN A 309 -36.43 39.31 -25.22
CA ASN A 309 -36.28 38.26 -26.24
C ASN A 309 -34.79 37.88 -26.38
N VAL A 310 -34.16 37.36 -25.33
CA VAL A 310 -32.75 36.96 -25.34
C VAL A 310 -32.64 35.69 -26.17
N CYS A 311 -32.05 35.84 -27.35
CA CYS A 311 -31.58 34.78 -28.24
C CYS A 311 -30.19 34.30 -27.80
#